data_AF-A0A8T1E920-F1
#
_entry.id   AF-A0A8T1E920-F1
#
_cell.length_a   1.000
_cell.length_b   1.000
_cell.length_c   1.000
_cell.angle_alpha   90.00
_cell.angle_beta   90.00
_cell.angle_gamma   90.00
#
_symmetry.space_group_name_H-M   'P 1'
#
loop_
_entity.id
_entity.type
_entity.pdbx_description
1 polymer ?
#
loop_
_entity_poly.entity_id
_entity_poly.type
_entity_poly.pdbx_seq_one_letter_code
_entity_poly.pdbx_strand_id
1 'polypeptide(L)'
;MGHISKDTLIKTQRSTRGITSVKQGVDTLCSGCMKSKQRVMTFPSRSLMKTTRVLERMHMNVTRLLRALSHGGAMYVLTLVDEYSRYVVTYFIKN
;
A
#
# COMPACT_ATOMS: atom_id res chain seq x y z
N MET A 1 -20.52 13.55 -20.43
CA MET A 1 -21.10 12.72 -19.36
C MET A 1 -20.04 12.44 -18.30
N GLY A 2 -19.83 13.39 -17.38
CA GLY A 2 -18.84 13.27 -16.32
C GLY A 2 -19.46 12.57 -15.10
N HIS A 3 -18.80 11.54 -14.59
CA HIS A 3 -19.14 10.86 -13.35
C HIS A 3 -18.88 11.76 -12.11
N ILE A 4 -19.60 12.88 -12.03
CA ILE A 4 -19.47 13.88 -10.98
C ILE A 4 -20.01 13.35 -9.65
N SER A 5 -19.50 13.88 -8.53
CA SER A 5 -20.02 13.49 -7.21
C SER A 5 -21.42 14.07 -6.98
N LYS A 6 -22.18 13.45 -6.08
CA LYS A 6 -23.50 13.90 -5.66
C LYS A 6 -23.48 15.34 -5.14
N ASP A 7 -22.46 15.69 -4.35
CA ASP A 7 -22.29 17.05 -3.81
C ASP A 7 -22.05 18.08 -4.91
N THR A 8 -21.22 17.75 -5.92
CA THR A 8 -20.99 18.62 -7.07
C THR A 8 -22.28 18.80 -7.86
N LEU A 9 -23.03 17.72 -8.10
CA LEU A 9 -24.31 17.77 -8.81
C LEU A 9 -25.32 18.68 -8.10
N ILE A 10 -25.45 18.57 -6.77
CA ILE A 10 -26.32 19.44 -5.95
C ILE A 10 -25.87 20.91 -6.03
N LYS A 11 -24.57 21.19 -5.92
CA LYS A 11 -24.04 22.55 -6.04
C LYS A 11 -24.31 23.15 -7.42
N THR A 12 -24.08 22.40 -8.49
CA THR A 12 -24.34 22.86 -9.86
C THR A 12 -25.83 23.14 -10.07
N GLN A 13 -26.72 22.28 -9.56
CA GLN A 13 -28.17 22.49 -9.65
C GLN A 13 -28.61 23.79 -8.96
N ARG A 14 -28.00 24.16 -7.83
CA ARG A 14 -28.29 25.43 -7.14
C ARG A 14 -27.83 26.67 -7.92
N SER A 15 -26.86 26.52 -8.81
CA SER A 15 -26.20 27.64 -9.51
C SER A 15 -26.61 27.77 -10.99
N THR A 16 -27.49 26.91 -11.52
CA THR A 16 -27.94 26.96 -12.93
C THR A 16 -29.45 26.80 -13.05
N ARG A 17 -30.06 27.47 -14.05
CA ARG A 17 -31.46 27.25 -14.42
C ARG A 17 -31.49 26.22 -15.56
N GLY A 18 -32.21 25.10 -15.39
CA GLY A 18 -32.39 24.08 -16.42
C GLY A 18 -31.93 22.66 -16.09
N ILE A 19 -31.30 22.44 -14.93
CA ILE A 19 -30.99 21.07 -14.45
C ILE A 19 -32.24 20.48 -13.78
N THR A 20 -32.71 19.34 -14.28
CA THR A 20 -33.82 18.60 -13.68
C THR A 20 -33.47 18.12 -12.27
N SER A 21 -34.42 18.26 -11.35
CA SER A 21 -34.22 17.81 -9.97
C SER A 21 -33.97 16.31 -9.94
N VAL A 22 -32.80 15.92 -9.45
CA VAL A 22 -32.44 14.51 -9.26
C VAL A 22 -33.30 13.98 -8.13
N LYS A 23 -34.23 13.07 -8.43
CA LYS A 23 -35.08 12.44 -7.42
C LYS A 23 -34.17 11.74 -6.39
N GLN A 24 -34.32 12.08 -5.10
CA GLN A 24 -33.74 11.34 -4.00
C GLN A 24 -34.41 9.96 -3.93
N GLY A 25 -34.00 9.05 -4.79
CA GLY A 25 -34.56 7.71 -4.86
C GLY A 25 -33.51 6.79 -5.44
N VAL A 26 -32.89 6.02 -4.55
CA VAL A 26 -31.78 5.07 -4.75
C VAL A 26 -30.40 5.74 -4.86
N ASP A 27 -29.58 5.58 -3.81
CA ASP A 27 -28.12 5.74 -3.85
C ASP A 27 -27.54 4.65 -4.77
N THR A 28 -27.73 4.83 -6.07
CA THR A 28 -27.13 3.94 -7.07
C THR A 28 -25.62 4.19 -7.09
N LEU A 29 -24.89 3.28 -6.46
CA LEU A 29 -23.44 3.27 -6.52
C LEU A 29 -23.01 2.96 -7.95
N CYS A 30 -22.47 3.96 -8.65
CA CYS A 30 -21.87 3.73 -9.95
C CYS A 30 -20.62 2.86 -9.79
N SER A 31 -20.63 1.66 -10.40
CA SER A 31 -19.50 0.72 -10.36
C SER A 31 -18.18 1.33 -10.87
N GLY A 32 -18.25 2.15 -11.93
CA GLY A 32 -17.10 2.90 -12.44
C GLY A 32 -16.56 3.94 -11.45
N CYS A 33 -17.45 4.71 -10.81
CA CYS A 33 -17.06 5.64 -9.74
C CYS A 33 -16.43 4.91 -8.55
N MET A 34 -16.99 3.77 -8.13
CA MET A 34 -16.47 3.02 -7.00
C MET A 34 -15.04 2.55 -7.25
N LYS A 35 -14.77 1.97 -8.43
CA LYS A 35 -13.43 1.50 -8.80
C LYS A 35 -12.44 2.65 -8.98
N SER A 36 -12.87 3.77 -9.57
CA SER A 36 -11.99 4.92 -9.85
C SER A 36 -11.74 5.83 -8.65
N LYS A 37 -12.68 5.91 -7.71
CA LYS A 37 -12.60 6.78 -6.51
C LYS A 37 -12.43 5.97 -5.22
N GLN A 38 -12.03 4.71 -5.32
CA GLN A 38 -11.73 3.89 -4.16
C GLN A 38 -10.59 4.55 -3.38
N ARG A 39 -10.80 4.78 -2.08
CA ARG A 39 -9.72 5.20 -1.18
C ARG A 39 -9.06 3.95 -0.61
N VAL A 40 -7.75 4.03 -0.44
CA VAL A 40 -7.01 3.04 0.36
C VAL A 40 -7.57 3.10 1.79
N MET A 41 -7.84 1.93 2.37
CA MET A 41 -8.22 1.84 3.78
C MET A 41 -7.10 2.40 4.66
N THR A 42 -7.44 2.88 5.86
CA THR A 42 -6.41 3.31 6.80
C THR A 42 -5.48 2.17 7.12
N PHE A 43 -4.17 2.42 7.04
CA PHE A 43 -3.18 1.46 7.50
C PHE A 43 -3.35 1.25 9.01
N PRO A 44 -3.21 0.01 9.50
CA PRO A 44 -3.24 -0.24 10.94
C PRO A 44 -2.12 0.54 11.63
N SER A 45 -2.39 1.07 12.83
CA SER A 45 -1.44 1.88 13.59
C SER A 45 -0.21 1.10 14.06
N ARG A 46 -0.30 -0.24 14.07
CA ARG A 46 0.80 -1.15 14.41
C ARG A 46 0.77 -2.37 13.50
N SER A 47 1.95 -2.89 13.21
CA SER A 47 2.10 -4.21 12.59
C SER A 47 1.63 -5.28 13.56
N LEU A 48 0.73 -6.14 13.12
CA LEU A 48 0.39 -7.37 13.85
C LEU A 48 1.60 -8.30 13.80
N MET A 49 2.25 -8.50 14.95
CA MET A 49 3.21 -9.59 15.10
C MET A 49 2.46 -10.91 14.93
N LYS A 50 2.86 -11.68 13.92
CA LYS A 50 2.27 -12.98 13.62
C LYS A 50 3.01 -14.14 14.29
N THR A 51 4.22 -13.89 14.77
CA THR A 51 5.08 -14.89 15.39
C THR A 51 5.02 -14.81 16.91
N THR A 52 5.19 -15.96 17.56
CA THR A 52 5.13 -16.17 19.00
C THR A 52 6.44 -16.68 19.60
N ARG A 53 7.37 -17.19 18.77
CA ARG A 53 8.66 -17.75 19.19
C ARG A 53 9.80 -17.33 18.24
N VAL A 54 11.03 -17.34 18.76
CA VAL A 54 12.25 -17.08 17.97
C VAL A 54 12.37 -18.14 16.87
N LEU A 55 12.81 -17.73 15.67
CA LEU A 55 12.99 -18.57 14.48
C LEU A 55 11.70 -19.14 13.89
N GLU A 56 10.52 -18.73 14.37
CA GLU A 56 9.24 -19.19 13.82
C GLU A 56 9.03 -18.71 12.37
N ARG A 57 9.50 -17.50 12.07
CA ARG A 57 9.49 -16.97 10.70
C ARG A 57 10.68 -16.05 10.49
N MET A 58 11.47 -16.36 9.47
CA MET A 58 12.61 -15.57 9.05
C MET A 58 12.42 -15.00 7.66
N HIS A 59 12.83 -13.75 7.48
CA HIS A 59 12.91 -13.11 6.17
C HIS A 59 14.37 -13.13 5.70
N MET A 60 14.59 -13.61 4.47
CA MET A 60 15.89 -13.65 3.84
C MET A 60 15.88 -12.73 2.63
N ASN A 61 16.89 -11.88 2.50
CA ASN A 61 17.03 -10.99 1.37
C ASN A 61 18.46 -10.95 0.86
N VAL A 62 18.64 -10.96 -0.46
CA VAL A 62 19.95 -10.80 -1.10
C VAL A 62 20.00 -9.43 -1.76
N THR A 63 20.95 -8.60 -1.36
CA THR A 63 21.15 -7.27 -1.92
C THR A 63 22.52 -7.19 -2.58
N ARG A 64 22.55 -6.68 -3.80
CA ARG A 64 23.81 -6.41 -4.52
C ARG A 64 24.41 -5.09 -4.04
N LEU A 65 25.71 -5.08 -3.77
CA LEU A 65 26.46 -3.86 -3.51
C LEU A 65 26.55 -3.03 -4.79
N LEU A 66 26.14 -1.76 -4.73
CA LEU A 66 25.92 -0.94 -5.92
C LEU A 66 27.21 -0.45 -6.59
N ARG A 67 28.22 -0.07 -5.82
CA ARG A 67 29.38 0.70 -6.33
C ARG A 67 30.76 0.17 -5.92
N ALA A 68 30.82 -0.79 -5.01
CA ALA A 68 32.08 -1.34 -4.52
C ALA A 68 31.90 -2.80 -4.09
N LEU A 69 32.95 -3.59 -4.25
CA LEU A 69 33.07 -4.83 -3.51
C LEU A 69 33.22 -4.50 -2.02
N SER A 70 32.76 -5.40 -1.16
CA SER A 70 33.16 -5.34 0.25
C SER A 70 34.69 -5.42 0.38
N HIS A 71 35.23 -5.13 1.56
CA HIS A 71 36.67 -5.30 1.83
C HIS A 71 37.17 -6.73 1.52
N GLY A 72 36.30 -7.74 1.61
CA GLY A 72 36.60 -9.14 1.26
C GLY A 72 36.37 -9.51 -0.21
N GLY A 73 35.98 -8.57 -1.07
CA GLY A 73 35.72 -8.83 -2.49
C GLY A 73 34.31 -9.37 -2.78
N ALA A 74 33.40 -9.45 -1.80
CA ALA A 74 32.01 -9.85 -2.01
C ALA A 74 31.20 -8.75 -2.71
N MET A 75 30.30 -9.15 -3.63
CA MET A 75 29.40 -8.27 -4.39
C MET A 75 27.95 -8.35 -3.91
N TYR A 76 27.64 -9.33 -3.06
CA TYR A 76 26.30 -9.56 -2.53
C TYR A 76 26.33 -9.62 -1.00
N VAL A 77 25.21 -9.20 -0.40
CA VAL A 77 24.94 -9.30 1.03
C VAL A 77 23.65 -10.07 1.22
N LEU A 78 23.71 -11.16 1.99
CA LEU A 78 22.54 -11.89 2.47
C LEU A 78 22.17 -11.37 3.86
N THR A 79 20.94 -10.91 4.01
CA THR A 79 20.38 -10.48 5.30
C THR A 79 19.33 -11.49 5.74
N LEU A 80 19.47 -12.01 6.97
CA LEU A 80 18.45 -12.81 7.65
C LEU A 80 17.86 -11.99 8.78
N VAL A 81 16.53 -11.93 8.84
CA VAL A 81 15.78 -11.20 9.87
C VAL A 81 14.78 -12.14 10.51
N ASP A 82 14.87 -12.33 11.83
CA ASP A 82 13.85 -13.04 12.59
C ASP A 82 12.66 -12.12 12.90
N GLU A 83 11.44 -12.55 12.54
CA GLU A 83 10.24 -11.72 12.67
C GLU A 83 9.86 -11.49 14.15
N TYR A 84 10.11 -12.47 15.02
CA TYR A 84 9.79 -12.42 16.45
C TYR A 84 10.78 -11.58 17.27
N SER A 85 12.04 -12.02 17.33
CA SER A 85 13.09 -11.37 18.14
C SER A 85 13.61 -10.07 17.54
N ARG A 86 13.30 -9.79 16.28
CA ARG A 86 13.90 -8.72 15.48
C ARG A 86 15.41 -8.85 15.31
N TYR A 87 15.98 -10.02 15.59
CA TYR A 87 17.39 -10.28 15.39
C TYR A 87 17.73 -10.24 13.90
N VAL A 88 18.83 -9.55 13.56
CA VAL A 88 19.30 -9.39 12.19
C VAL A 88 20.74 -9.88 12.10
N VAL A 89 21.03 -10.72 11.11
CA VAL A 89 22.39 -11.13 10.77
C VAL A 89 22.62 -10.95 9.28
N THR A 90 23.83 -10.51 8.92
CA THR A 90 24.24 -10.28 7.53
C THR A 90 25.49 -11.08 7.19
N TYR A 91 25.52 -11.60 5.97
CA TYR A 91 26.65 -12.36 5.42
C TYR A 91 27.08 -11.76 4.09
N PHE A 92 28.39 -11.64 3.89
CA PHE A 92 28.97 -11.28 2.61
C PHE A 92 29.11 -12.52 1.74
N ILE A 93 28.56 -12.49 0.52
CA ILE A 93 28.64 -13.59 -0.43
C ILE A 93 29.57 -13.20 -1.57
N LYS A 94 30.62 -13.99 -1.73
CA LYS A 94 31.57 -13.91 -2.84
C LYS A 94 31.32 -15.12 -3.75
N ASN A 95 31.31 -14.88 -5.06
CA ASN A 95 31.28 -15.93 -6.07
C ASN A 95 32.70 -16.46 -6.33
#